data_AF-A0A182SXV6-F1
#
_entry.id   AF-A0A182SXV6-F1
#
_cell.length_a   1.000
_cell.length_b   1.000
_cell.length_c   1.000
_cell.angle_alpha   90.00
_cell.angle_beta   90.00
_cell.angle_gamma   90.00
#
_symmetry.space_group_name_H-M   'P 1'
#
loop_
_entity.id
_entity.type
_entity.pdbx_description
1 polymer ?
#
loop_
_entity_poly.entity_id
_entity_poly.type
_entity_poly.pdbx_seq_one_letter_code
_entity_poly.pdbx_strand_id
1 'polypeptide(L)'
;MQTVKRTPIIVIVLSLAVCRASAWFVTKPPTTGTTSGGTAACPSSKYRPIDSSCSSRLNPGWGKAGEPYARMLPPNYADGISSPPVMTNGSAYVSARTISFNVFSIDEVPDPNNTLVNIFFLQAIGNDLSAPAGSDDTVECCANGQIVPNAPNRCFPVAIPDNDALYSWYNITCLNYARLLTRTPAQPSQPVQQMNQATSLLDLSFVYGSTVSQSNSLRTFSGGRLLAVRRNGME
;
A
#
# COMPACT_ATOMS: atom_id res chain seq x y z
N MET A 1 -39.11 40.12 33.00
CA MET A 1 -39.78 39.03 32.23
C MET A 1 -39.15 39.02 30.84
N GLN A 2 -38.23 38.09 30.59
CA GLN A 2 -37.32 38.12 29.45
C GLN A 2 -38.04 37.77 28.13
N THR A 3 -37.87 38.63 27.13
CA THR A 3 -38.36 38.44 25.75
C THR A 3 -37.48 37.45 24.99
N VAL A 4 -38.04 36.31 24.63
CA VAL A 4 -37.40 35.27 23.81
C VAL A 4 -37.35 35.72 22.35
N LYS A 5 -36.16 36.02 21.82
CA LYS A 5 -35.93 36.22 20.38
C LYS A 5 -35.93 34.85 19.69
N ARG A 6 -36.87 34.63 18.75
CA ARG A 6 -36.88 33.46 17.86
C ARG A 6 -36.01 33.75 16.65
N THR A 7 -34.89 33.04 16.52
CA THR A 7 -34.03 33.05 15.34
C THR A 7 -34.56 32.01 14.34
N PRO A 8 -34.76 32.33 13.05
CA PRO A 8 -35.15 31.32 12.06
C PRO A 8 -33.97 30.39 11.77
N ILE A 9 -34.19 29.09 11.94
CA ILE A 9 -33.28 28.02 11.51
C ILE A 9 -33.43 27.89 9.99
N ILE A 10 -32.38 28.22 9.25
CA ILE A 10 -32.28 27.92 7.82
C ILE A 10 -32.01 26.41 7.70
N VAL A 11 -33.05 25.66 7.36
CA VAL A 11 -32.92 24.25 7.00
C VAL A 11 -32.37 24.20 5.57
N ILE A 12 -31.07 23.91 5.44
CA ILE A 12 -30.48 23.57 4.15
C ILE A 12 -30.97 22.16 3.80
N VAL A 13 -31.99 22.09 2.94
CA VAL A 13 -32.42 20.84 2.33
C VAL A 13 -31.34 20.45 1.33
N LEU A 14 -30.49 19.50 1.72
CA LEU A 14 -29.55 18.86 0.80
C LEU A 14 -30.39 18.01 -0.17
N SER A 15 -30.68 18.55 -1.35
CA SER A 15 -31.28 17.79 -2.44
C SER A 15 -30.39 16.59 -2.76
N LEU A 16 -30.92 15.40 -2.47
CA LEU A 16 -30.38 14.11 -2.91
C LEU A 16 -30.26 14.15 -4.43
N ALA A 17 -29.03 14.34 -4.93
CA ALA A 17 -28.71 14.04 -6.30
C ALA A 17 -28.96 12.54 -6.50
N VAL A 18 -30.03 12.24 -7.23
CA VAL A 18 -30.34 10.89 -7.71
C VAL A 18 -29.19 10.47 -8.60
N CYS A 19 -28.24 9.74 -8.02
CA CYS A 19 -27.27 8.99 -8.79
C CYS A 19 -28.07 7.95 -9.56
N ARG A 20 -28.20 8.15 -10.87
CA ARG A 20 -28.67 7.11 -11.79
C ARG A 20 -27.74 5.92 -11.59
N ALA A 21 -28.22 4.90 -10.90
CA ALA A 21 -27.60 3.59 -10.92
C ALA A 21 -27.70 3.07 -12.36
N SER A 22 -26.64 3.26 -13.13
CA SER A 22 -26.39 2.43 -14.30
C SER A 22 -26.30 1.00 -13.77
N ALA A 23 -27.29 0.19 -14.13
CA ALA A 23 -27.32 -1.22 -13.83
C ALA A 23 -25.99 -1.85 -14.28
N TRP A 24 -25.20 -2.29 -13.31
CA TRP A 24 -24.10 -3.19 -13.57
C TRP A 24 -24.74 -4.50 -14.01
N PHE A 25 -24.76 -4.74 -15.32
CA PHE A 25 -24.96 -6.08 -15.84
C PHE A 25 -23.84 -6.94 -15.27
N VAL A 26 -24.16 -7.73 -14.25
CA VAL A 26 -23.41 -8.94 -13.93
C VAL A 26 -23.58 -9.83 -15.15
N THR A 27 -22.62 -9.77 -16.06
CA THR A 27 -22.52 -10.75 -17.13
C THR A 27 -22.33 -12.10 -16.45
N LYS A 28 -23.36 -12.96 -16.55
CA LYS A 28 -23.19 -14.38 -16.22
C LYS A 28 -21.99 -14.88 -17.02
N PRO A 29 -21.00 -15.55 -16.38
CA PRO A 29 -19.91 -16.15 -17.13
C PRO A 29 -20.51 -17.20 -18.07
N PRO A 30 -20.01 -17.33 -19.32
CA PRO A 30 -20.51 -18.32 -20.24
C PRO A 30 -20.24 -19.72 -19.67
N THR A 31 -21.30 -20.51 -19.51
CA THR A 31 -21.18 -21.96 -19.40
C THR A 31 -20.82 -22.51 -20.77
N THR A 32 -19.53 -22.59 -21.06
CA THR A 32 -19.00 -23.39 -22.16
C THR A 32 -17.83 -24.20 -21.64
N GLY A 33 -18.06 -25.49 -21.40
CA GLY A 33 -16.97 -26.45 -21.46
C GLY A 33 -16.45 -26.47 -22.90
N THR A 34 -15.15 -26.26 -23.08
CA THR A 34 -14.22 -27.16 -23.79
C THR A 34 -12.81 -26.60 -23.57
N THR A 35 -11.90 -27.49 -23.22
CA THR A 35 -10.47 -27.28 -22.94
C THR A 35 -9.69 -26.79 -24.16
N SER A 36 -9.03 -25.63 -24.06
CA SER A 36 -7.77 -25.30 -24.77
C SER A 36 -7.35 -23.87 -24.42
N GLY A 37 -6.46 -23.74 -23.42
CA GLY A 37 -5.95 -22.43 -23.00
C GLY A 37 -5.25 -22.49 -21.65
N GLY A 38 -4.21 -23.34 -21.54
CA GLY A 38 -3.16 -23.26 -20.50
C GLY A 38 -3.60 -22.81 -19.09
N THR A 39 -4.65 -23.38 -18.52
CA THR A 39 -4.82 -23.32 -17.07
C THR A 39 -3.77 -24.25 -16.50
N ALA A 40 -2.70 -23.69 -15.95
CA ALA A 40 -1.78 -24.47 -15.14
C ALA A 40 -2.64 -25.22 -14.09
N ALA A 41 -2.74 -26.53 -14.23
CA ALA A 41 -3.55 -27.33 -13.34
C ALA A 41 -2.96 -27.16 -11.93
N CYS A 42 -3.72 -26.52 -11.04
CA CYS A 42 -3.27 -26.30 -9.69
C CYS A 42 -2.98 -27.64 -9.02
N PRO A 43 -1.76 -27.84 -8.46
CA PRO A 43 -1.39 -29.11 -7.88
C PRO A 43 -2.32 -29.44 -6.71
N SER A 44 -2.71 -30.71 -6.60
CA SER A 44 -3.42 -31.20 -5.43
C SER A 44 -2.43 -31.34 -4.28
N SER A 45 -2.50 -30.43 -3.31
CA SER A 45 -1.66 -30.43 -2.11
C SER A 45 -2.54 -30.23 -0.88
N LYS A 46 -2.13 -30.84 0.24
CA LYS A 46 -2.74 -30.60 1.56
C LYS A 46 -2.44 -29.20 2.08
N TYR A 47 -1.27 -28.66 1.74
CA TYR A 47 -0.76 -27.38 2.24
C TYR A 47 -0.77 -26.31 1.15
N ARG A 48 -0.91 -25.06 1.57
CA ARG A 48 -0.83 -23.89 0.69
C ARG A 48 0.59 -23.74 0.12
N PRO A 49 0.74 -23.32 -1.14
CA PRO A 49 2.01 -22.85 -1.65
C PRO A 49 2.49 -21.62 -0.89
N ILE A 50 3.81 -21.48 -0.73
CA ILE A 50 4.45 -20.38 0.02
C ILE A 50 4.13 -19.01 -0.57
N ASP A 51 4.01 -18.92 -1.90
CA ASP A 51 3.69 -17.67 -2.60
C ASP A 51 2.17 -17.45 -2.74
N SER A 52 1.34 -18.31 -2.14
CA SER A 52 -0.12 -18.31 -2.28
C SER A 52 -0.65 -18.49 -3.71
N SER A 53 0.21 -18.98 -4.63
CA SER A 53 -0.26 -19.42 -5.95
C SER A 53 -1.33 -20.50 -5.80
N CYS A 54 -2.30 -20.52 -6.73
CA CYS A 54 -3.38 -21.50 -6.72
C CYS A 54 -4.29 -21.49 -5.46
N SER A 55 -4.23 -20.44 -4.64
CA SER A 55 -5.16 -20.25 -3.52
C SER A 55 -6.62 -20.15 -4.00
N SER A 56 -6.83 -19.59 -5.19
CA SER A 56 -8.07 -19.68 -5.97
C SER A 56 -7.88 -20.61 -7.16
N ARG A 57 -8.61 -21.73 -7.19
CA ARG A 57 -8.55 -22.71 -8.30
C ARG A 57 -9.05 -22.15 -9.63
N LEU A 58 -9.99 -21.22 -9.57
CA LEU A 58 -10.54 -20.55 -10.76
C LEU A 58 -9.60 -19.48 -11.28
N ASN A 59 -8.87 -18.81 -10.39
CA ASN A 59 -7.94 -17.73 -10.71
C ASN A 59 -6.60 -17.93 -9.99
N PRO A 60 -5.70 -18.79 -10.50
CA PRO A 60 -4.49 -19.20 -9.79
C PRO A 60 -3.52 -18.07 -9.39
N GLY A 61 -3.58 -16.92 -10.05
CA GLY A 61 -2.77 -15.75 -9.71
C GLY A 61 -3.35 -14.83 -8.63
N TRP A 62 -4.61 -15.04 -8.22
CA TRP A 62 -5.21 -14.16 -7.21
C TRP A 62 -4.56 -14.36 -5.85
N GLY A 63 -4.12 -13.25 -5.26
CA GLY A 63 -3.49 -13.21 -3.94
C GLY A 63 -2.08 -13.79 -3.89
N LYS A 64 -1.50 -14.12 -5.05
CA LYS A 64 -0.12 -14.57 -5.16
C LYS A 64 0.84 -13.42 -4.85
N ALA A 65 1.90 -13.71 -4.11
CA ALA A 65 2.99 -12.77 -3.88
C ALA A 65 3.66 -12.33 -5.18
N GLY A 66 4.06 -11.06 -5.24
CA GLY A 66 4.66 -10.41 -6.40
C GLY A 66 3.65 -9.86 -7.42
N GLU A 67 2.36 -10.11 -7.26
CA GLU A 67 1.32 -9.53 -8.11
C GLU A 67 0.99 -8.07 -7.69
N PRO A 68 0.41 -7.26 -8.59
CA PRO A 68 -0.01 -5.92 -8.20
C PRO A 68 -1.17 -5.89 -7.21
N TYR A 69 -1.23 -4.80 -6.45
CA TYR A 69 -2.40 -4.49 -5.65
C TYR A 69 -3.67 -4.41 -6.51
N ALA A 70 -4.76 -4.96 -5.97
CA ALA A 70 -6.08 -4.78 -6.56
C ALA A 70 -6.49 -3.30 -6.49
N ARG A 71 -7.01 -2.77 -7.59
CA ARG A 71 -7.54 -1.40 -7.66
C ARG A 71 -9.03 -1.41 -7.41
N MET A 72 -9.48 -0.81 -6.30
CA MET A 72 -10.91 -0.58 -6.05
C MET A 72 -11.46 0.58 -6.88
N LEU A 73 -10.60 1.53 -7.25
CA LEU A 73 -10.91 2.69 -8.08
C LEU A 73 -9.85 2.87 -9.18
N PRO A 74 -10.20 3.51 -10.31
CA PRO A 74 -9.23 3.84 -11.35
C PRO A 74 -8.04 4.67 -10.80
N PRO A 75 -6.81 4.51 -11.35
CA PRO A 75 -5.68 5.36 -10.99
C PRO A 75 -5.93 6.82 -11.32
N ASN A 76 -5.35 7.72 -10.52
CA ASN A 76 -5.26 9.14 -10.82
C ASN A 76 -3.78 9.54 -10.93
N TYR A 77 -3.31 9.69 -12.17
CA TYR A 77 -1.98 10.19 -12.51
C TYR A 77 -2.13 11.38 -13.45
N ALA A 78 -1.24 12.38 -13.35
CA ALA A 78 -1.35 13.61 -14.15
C ALA A 78 -1.23 13.35 -15.66
N ASP A 79 -0.44 12.35 -16.05
CA ASP A 79 -0.25 11.89 -17.43
C ASP A 79 -1.14 10.66 -17.76
N GLY A 80 -1.97 10.22 -16.82
CA GLY A 80 -2.74 8.97 -16.92
C GLY A 80 -1.89 7.68 -16.83
N ILE A 81 -0.57 7.77 -16.70
CA ILE A 81 0.35 6.63 -16.79
C ILE A 81 1.09 6.43 -15.47
N SER A 82 1.89 7.41 -15.03
CA SER A 82 2.76 7.27 -13.87
C SER A 82 3.09 8.58 -13.16
N SER A 83 2.90 9.74 -13.77
CA SER A 83 3.26 11.01 -13.15
C SER A 83 2.37 11.30 -11.94
N PRO A 84 2.94 11.75 -10.81
CA PRO A 84 2.16 12.12 -9.62
C PRO A 84 1.00 13.04 -9.98
N PRO A 85 -0.17 12.88 -9.34
CA PRO A 85 -1.34 13.70 -9.67
C PRO A 85 -1.07 15.18 -9.35
N VAL A 86 -1.78 16.05 -10.06
CA VAL A 86 -1.74 17.51 -9.88
C VAL A 86 -3.13 18.04 -9.54
N MET A 87 -3.20 19.28 -9.09
CA MET A 87 -4.45 20.01 -8.90
C MET A 87 -5.13 20.29 -10.26
N THR A 88 -6.40 20.68 -10.23
CA THR A 88 -7.19 20.98 -11.45
C THR A 88 -6.63 22.13 -12.28
N ASN A 89 -5.89 23.05 -11.67
CA ASN A 89 -5.18 24.14 -12.34
C ASN A 89 -3.78 23.75 -12.85
N GLY A 90 -3.38 22.47 -12.73
CA GLY A 90 -2.06 21.96 -13.13
C GLY A 90 -0.94 22.17 -12.11
N SER A 91 -1.20 22.86 -10.99
CA SER A 91 -0.19 23.04 -9.94
C SER A 91 0.02 21.77 -9.10
N ALA A 92 1.19 21.65 -8.48
CA ALA A 92 1.48 20.55 -7.56
C ALA A 92 0.57 20.60 -6.32
N TYR A 93 0.25 19.44 -5.75
CA TYR A 93 -0.44 19.40 -4.45
C TYR A 93 0.42 20.01 -3.35
N VAL A 94 -0.25 20.46 -2.28
CA VAL A 94 0.42 20.88 -1.04
C VAL A 94 1.33 19.74 -0.56
N SER A 95 2.56 20.08 -0.18
CA SER A 95 3.54 19.09 0.29
C SER A 95 2.99 18.28 1.45
N ALA A 96 3.30 16.98 1.46
CA ALA A 96 2.99 16.09 2.57
C ALA A 96 3.59 16.59 3.89
N ARG A 97 4.75 17.29 3.86
CA ARG A 97 5.35 17.91 5.04
C ARG A 97 4.47 19.05 5.60
N THR A 98 3.98 19.93 4.73
CA THR A 98 3.08 21.02 5.14
C THR A 98 1.80 20.46 5.76
N ILE A 99 1.21 19.41 5.17
CA ILE A 99 0.03 18.75 5.73
C ILE A 99 0.36 18.12 7.08
N SER A 100 1.47 17.37 7.16
CA SER A 100 1.93 16.73 8.40
C SER A 100 2.05 17.74 9.54
N PHE A 101 2.68 18.89 9.29
CA PHE A 101 2.91 19.91 10.31
C PHE A 101 1.63 20.64 10.74
N ASN A 102 0.71 20.93 9.81
CA ASN A 102 -0.48 21.74 10.11
C ASN A 102 -1.67 20.92 10.61
N VAL A 103 -1.73 19.62 10.30
CA VAL A 103 -2.91 18.77 10.58
C VAL A 103 -2.69 17.84 11.76
N PHE A 104 -1.48 17.31 11.95
CA PHE A 104 -1.21 16.31 12.98
C PHE A 104 -0.51 16.95 14.18
N SER A 105 -1.09 16.80 15.37
CA SER A 105 -0.46 17.25 16.61
C SER A 105 0.73 16.36 16.99
N ILE A 106 1.67 16.95 17.71
CA ILE A 106 2.81 16.27 18.35
C ILE A 106 2.48 15.80 19.77
N ASP A 107 1.27 16.06 20.27
CA ASP A 107 0.87 15.71 21.62
C ASP A 107 0.76 14.19 21.81
N GLU A 108 1.38 13.67 22.87
CA GLU A 108 1.25 12.28 23.28
C GLU A 108 0.07 12.14 24.25
N VAL A 109 -1.02 11.54 23.77
CA VAL A 109 -2.22 11.28 24.58
C VAL A 109 -2.37 9.77 24.78
N PRO A 110 -2.22 9.25 26.02
CA PRO A 110 -2.43 7.83 26.30
C PRO A 110 -3.87 7.40 26.02
N ASP A 111 -4.04 6.25 25.37
CA ASP A 111 -5.35 5.62 25.20
C ASP A 111 -5.71 4.80 26.45
N PRO A 112 -6.78 5.13 27.19
CA PRO A 112 -7.15 4.41 28.41
C PRO A 112 -7.75 3.02 28.16
N ASN A 113 -8.15 2.71 26.93
CA ASN A 113 -8.90 1.49 26.60
C ASN A 113 -8.10 0.48 25.78
N ASN A 114 -6.94 0.87 25.25
CA ASN A 114 -6.14 0.03 24.38
C ASN A 114 -4.72 -0.17 24.92
N THR A 115 -4.20 -1.39 24.76
CA THR A 115 -2.81 -1.68 25.08
C THR A 115 -1.95 -1.50 23.83
N LEU A 116 -0.64 -1.31 24.06
CA LEU A 116 0.35 -1.23 22.98
C LEU A 116 0.38 -2.49 22.10
N VAL A 117 -0.05 -3.65 22.62
CA VAL A 117 -0.15 -4.91 21.87
C VAL A 117 -1.05 -4.77 20.65
N ASN A 118 -2.10 -3.95 20.71
CA ASN A 118 -3.01 -3.74 19.58
C ASN A 118 -2.26 -3.16 18.37
N ILE A 119 -1.31 -2.24 18.58
CA ILE A 119 -0.52 -1.63 17.51
C ILE A 119 0.34 -2.68 16.82
N PHE A 120 1.06 -3.49 17.60
CA PHE A 120 1.93 -4.54 17.05
C PHE A 120 1.15 -5.67 16.38
N PHE A 121 0.00 -6.04 16.93
CA PHE A 121 -0.87 -7.04 16.31
C PHE A 121 -1.42 -6.56 14.95
N LEU A 122 -1.85 -5.29 14.88
CA LEU A 122 -2.29 -4.69 13.62
C LEU A 122 -1.15 -4.53 12.61
N GLN A 123 0.06 -4.21 13.07
CA GLN A 123 1.24 -4.18 12.20
C GLN A 123 1.57 -5.58 11.67
N ALA A 124 1.46 -6.63 12.50
CA ALA A 124 1.69 -8.01 12.06
C ALA A 124 0.68 -8.42 10.97
N ILE A 125 -0.60 -8.10 11.15
CA ILE A 125 -1.63 -8.31 10.13
C ILE A 125 -1.31 -7.53 8.85
N GLY A 126 -0.92 -6.26 8.96
CA GLY A 126 -0.54 -5.44 7.82
C GLY A 126 0.62 -6.02 7.03
N ASN A 127 1.67 -6.46 7.73
CA ASN A 127 2.85 -7.09 7.13
C ASN A 127 2.54 -8.45 6.51
N ASP A 128 1.53 -9.18 7.01
CA ASP A 128 1.09 -10.45 6.43
C ASP A 128 0.38 -10.26 5.08
N LEU A 129 -0.34 -9.14 4.92
CA LEU A 129 -1.15 -8.87 3.73
C LEU A 129 -0.45 -7.99 2.68
N SER A 130 0.53 -7.19 3.10
CA SER A 130 1.06 -6.11 2.27
C SER A 130 2.54 -5.85 2.55
N ALA A 131 3.38 -6.07 1.55
CA ALA A 131 4.77 -5.65 1.51
C ALA A 131 5.04 -4.92 0.18
N PRO A 132 4.95 -3.58 0.14
CA PRO A 132 5.15 -2.82 -1.09
C PRO A 132 6.53 -3.06 -1.71
N ALA A 133 6.56 -3.45 -2.99
CA ALA A 133 7.82 -3.79 -3.65
C ALA A 133 8.78 -2.59 -3.72
N GLY A 134 10.02 -2.82 -3.30
CA GLY A 134 11.08 -1.82 -3.26
C GLY A 134 10.97 -0.81 -2.12
N SER A 135 10.20 -1.12 -1.07
CA SER A 135 10.17 -0.33 0.18
C SER A 135 11.53 -0.30 0.88
N ASP A 136 12.28 -1.39 0.77
CA ASP A 136 13.55 -1.59 1.48
C ASP A 136 14.75 -1.23 0.59
N ASP A 137 14.50 -0.74 -0.63
CA ASP A 137 15.56 -0.34 -1.55
C ASP A 137 16.21 0.96 -1.07
N THR A 138 17.54 0.96 -0.99
CA THR A 138 18.33 2.15 -0.66
C THR A 138 18.42 3.07 -1.88
N VAL A 139 17.40 3.89 -2.09
CA VAL A 139 17.37 4.92 -3.13
C VAL A 139 17.54 6.30 -2.50
N GLU A 140 18.64 6.96 -2.84
CA GLU A 140 18.95 8.31 -2.37
C GLU A 140 18.40 9.36 -3.35
N CYS A 141 17.40 10.09 -2.89
CA CYS A 141 16.70 11.17 -3.60
C CYS A 141 16.93 12.52 -2.94
N CYS A 142 17.22 12.51 -1.65
CA CYS A 142 17.54 13.69 -0.85
C CYS A 142 18.73 13.35 0.04
N ALA A 143 19.85 14.02 -0.18
CA ALA A 143 21.09 13.84 0.58
C ALA A 143 21.50 15.18 1.20
N ASN A 144 21.91 15.15 2.46
CA ASN A 144 22.30 16.35 3.20
C ASN A 144 21.25 17.48 3.14
N GLY A 145 19.97 17.08 3.16
CA GLY A 145 18.83 18.00 3.09
C GLY A 145 18.60 18.65 1.72
N GLN A 146 19.26 18.21 0.65
CA GLN A 146 19.10 18.74 -0.70
C GLN A 146 18.79 17.63 -1.70
N ILE A 147 18.05 17.97 -2.76
CA ILE A 147 17.75 17.01 -3.83
C ILE A 147 19.05 16.67 -4.53
N VAL A 148 19.33 15.37 -4.69
CA VAL A 148 20.56 14.93 -5.35
C VAL A 148 20.55 15.32 -6.83
N PRO A 149 21.69 15.74 -7.40
CA PRO A 149 21.79 15.98 -8.83
C PRO A 149 21.65 14.64 -9.59
N ASN A 150 20.97 14.66 -10.74
CA ASN A 150 20.71 13.45 -11.54
C ASN A 150 20.02 12.32 -10.75
N ALA A 151 19.03 12.71 -9.93
CA ALA A 151 18.29 11.78 -9.09
C ALA A 151 17.76 10.55 -9.88
N PRO A 152 17.83 9.34 -9.30
CA PRO A 152 17.26 8.15 -9.91
C PRO A 152 15.80 8.34 -10.34
N ASN A 153 15.35 7.67 -11.40
CA ASN A 153 13.98 7.80 -11.93
C ASN A 153 12.88 7.46 -10.91
N ARG A 154 13.20 6.72 -9.85
CA ARG A 154 12.26 6.41 -8.76
C ARG A 154 12.09 7.54 -7.78
N CYS A 155 12.89 8.59 -7.84
CA CYS A 155 12.85 9.65 -6.85
C CYS A 155 11.60 10.50 -6.92
N PHE A 156 11.03 10.74 -5.74
CA PHE A 156 9.94 11.69 -5.55
C PHE A 156 10.03 12.30 -4.15
N PRO A 157 11.15 12.98 -3.84
CA PRO A 157 11.41 13.47 -2.49
C PRO A 157 10.29 14.40 -2.02
N VAL A 158 9.98 14.36 -0.73
CA VAL A 158 8.98 15.25 -0.15
C VAL A 158 9.61 16.63 -0.03
N ALA A 159 9.13 17.59 -0.82
CA ALA A 159 9.59 18.97 -0.76
C ALA A 159 9.27 19.61 0.59
N ILE A 160 10.22 20.32 1.17
CA ILE A 160 10.05 21.07 2.41
C ILE A 160 9.92 22.55 2.06
N PRO A 161 8.88 23.25 2.56
CA PRO A 161 8.75 24.70 2.35
C PRO A 161 9.88 25.49 3.00
N ASP A 162 10.29 26.59 2.38
CA ASP A 162 11.33 27.49 2.92
C ASP A 162 10.99 28.04 4.32
N ASN A 163 9.69 28.15 4.64
CA ASN A 163 9.18 28.62 5.92
C ASN A 163 8.79 27.47 6.88
N ASP A 164 9.28 26.24 6.67
CA ASP A 164 9.06 25.13 7.61
C ASP A 164 9.62 25.47 8.99
N ALA A 165 8.83 25.26 10.05
CA ALA A 165 9.18 25.69 11.40
C ALA A 165 10.40 24.96 12.00
N LEU A 166 10.78 23.79 11.46
CA LEU A 166 11.89 22.98 11.98
C LEU A 166 13.03 22.89 10.97
N TYR A 167 12.72 22.47 9.74
CA TYR A 167 13.73 22.09 8.76
C TYR A 167 14.44 23.28 8.11
N SER A 168 13.78 24.46 8.07
CA SER A 168 14.38 25.69 7.54
C SER A 168 15.61 26.11 8.32
N TRP A 169 15.62 25.92 9.65
CA TRP A 169 16.76 26.25 10.52
C TRP A 169 18.03 25.44 10.20
N TYR A 170 17.87 24.28 9.56
CA TYR A 170 18.96 23.39 9.17
C TYR A 170 19.22 23.39 7.67
N ASN A 171 18.59 24.30 6.91
CA ASN A 171 18.69 24.37 5.45
C ASN A 171 18.34 23.02 4.77
N ILE A 172 17.31 22.34 5.26
CA ILE A 172 16.80 21.08 4.70
C ILE A 172 15.58 21.42 3.83
N THR A 173 15.67 21.14 2.53
CA THR A 173 14.66 21.44 1.50
C THR A 173 13.90 20.21 1.01
N CYS A 174 14.30 19.00 1.45
CA CYS A 174 13.62 17.77 1.09
C CYS A 174 13.71 16.68 2.20
N LEU A 175 12.80 15.70 2.13
CA LEU A 175 12.93 14.41 2.80
C LEU A 175 13.06 13.30 1.77
N ASN A 176 13.90 12.31 2.08
CA ASN A 176 14.16 11.20 1.16
C ASN A 176 12.91 10.35 0.95
N TYR A 177 12.46 10.23 -0.29
CA TYR A 177 11.37 9.33 -0.66
C TYR A 177 11.56 8.83 -2.09
N ALA A 178 11.46 7.51 -2.24
CA ALA A 178 11.49 6.84 -3.52
C ALA A 178 10.16 6.13 -3.76
N ARG A 179 9.70 6.21 -5.01
CA ARG A 179 8.49 5.55 -5.48
C ARG A 179 8.68 4.05 -5.47
N LEU A 180 7.61 3.34 -5.12
CA LEU A 180 7.54 1.88 -5.13
C LEU A 180 7.78 1.32 -6.54
N LEU A 181 8.23 0.07 -6.59
CA LEU A 181 8.34 -0.67 -7.84
C LEU A 181 6.96 -1.00 -8.40
N THR A 182 6.86 -0.99 -9.72
CA THR A 182 5.62 -1.25 -10.45
C THR A 182 5.81 -2.41 -11.41
N ARG A 183 4.74 -3.16 -11.64
CA ARG A 183 4.72 -4.16 -12.70
C ARG A 183 4.90 -3.47 -14.05
N THR A 184 5.74 -4.08 -14.91
CA THR A 184 5.91 -3.65 -16.29
C THR A 184 4.56 -3.63 -17.01
N PRO A 185 4.11 -2.45 -17.50
CA PRO A 185 2.85 -2.37 -18.23
C PRO A 185 2.90 -3.19 -19.52
N ALA A 186 1.77 -3.77 -19.94
CA ALA A 186 1.70 -4.52 -21.20
C ALA A 186 1.77 -3.59 -22.42
N GLN A 187 1.41 -2.31 -22.23
CA GLN A 187 1.50 -1.25 -23.23
C GLN A 187 1.99 0.05 -22.57
N PRO A 188 2.78 0.90 -23.24
CA PRO A 188 3.33 2.11 -22.64
C PRO A 188 2.28 3.10 -22.10
N SER A 189 1.08 3.11 -22.69
CA SER A 189 -0.03 3.98 -22.25
C SER A 189 -0.82 3.45 -21.06
N GLN A 190 -0.53 2.23 -20.58
CA GLN A 190 -1.24 1.67 -19.45
C GLN A 190 -0.73 2.27 -18.13
N PRO A 191 -1.64 2.64 -17.21
CA PRO A 191 -1.26 3.10 -15.88
C PRO A 191 -0.41 2.07 -15.14
N VAL A 192 0.68 2.53 -14.53
CA VAL A 192 1.58 1.68 -13.73
C VAL A 192 0.86 1.13 -12.49
N GLN A 193 1.21 -0.08 -12.07
CA GLN A 193 0.60 -0.73 -10.90
C GLN A 193 1.68 -1.17 -9.93
N GLN A 194 1.59 -0.70 -8.68
CA GLN A 194 2.51 -1.07 -7.60
C GLN A 194 2.36 -2.55 -7.25
N MET A 195 3.48 -3.20 -6.94
CA MET A 195 3.52 -4.63 -6.63
C MET A 195 3.47 -4.89 -5.12
N ASN A 196 2.78 -5.96 -4.74
CA ASN A 196 2.77 -6.50 -3.39
C ASN A 196 3.70 -7.72 -3.33
N GLN A 197 4.74 -7.68 -2.50
CA GLN A 197 5.65 -8.81 -2.27
C GLN A 197 5.13 -9.78 -1.21
N ALA A 198 4.13 -9.40 -0.43
CA ALA A 198 3.43 -10.30 0.50
C ALA A 198 2.37 -11.13 -0.25
N THR A 199 1.94 -12.23 0.35
CA THR A 199 0.72 -12.93 -0.07
C THR A 199 -0.50 -12.09 0.32
N SER A 200 -1.65 -12.28 -0.33
CA SER A 200 -2.87 -11.52 0.04
C SER A 200 -3.80 -12.29 0.98
N LEU A 201 -3.28 -13.30 1.68
CA LEU A 201 -4.01 -14.09 2.67
C LEU A 201 -3.38 -13.87 4.05
N LEU A 202 -4.16 -14.10 5.10
CA LEU A 202 -3.60 -14.24 6.45
C LEU A 202 -3.03 -15.65 6.59
N ASP A 203 -1.77 -15.81 6.19
CA ASP A 203 -1.06 -17.09 6.18
C ASP A 203 0.33 -17.04 6.84
N LEU A 204 0.61 -15.98 7.60
CA LEU A 204 1.88 -15.74 8.30
C LEU A 204 3.06 -15.70 7.33
N SER A 205 2.88 -15.14 6.14
CA SER A 205 3.92 -14.93 5.13
C SER A 205 5.07 -14.09 5.64
N PHE A 206 4.83 -13.15 6.57
CA PHE A 206 5.91 -12.41 7.23
C PHE A 206 6.80 -13.30 8.14
N VAL A 207 6.33 -14.49 8.54
CA VAL A 207 7.08 -15.48 9.31
C VAL A 207 7.68 -16.56 8.40
N TYR A 208 6.90 -17.08 7.45
CA TYR A 208 7.29 -18.23 6.62
C TYR A 208 7.94 -17.83 5.28
N GLY A 209 7.95 -16.54 4.95
CA GLY A 209 8.35 -15.99 3.67
C GLY A 209 7.24 -16.07 2.62
N SER A 210 7.39 -15.27 1.56
CA SER A 210 6.46 -15.21 0.42
C SER A 210 7.06 -15.82 -0.86
N THR A 211 8.28 -16.35 -0.78
CA THR A 211 8.93 -17.12 -1.85
C THR A 211 9.54 -18.41 -1.31
N VAL A 212 9.64 -19.44 -2.14
CA VAL A 212 10.27 -20.72 -1.75
C VAL A 212 11.72 -20.52 -1.32
N SER A 213 12.46 -19.64 -1.99
CA SER A 213 13.85 -19.31 -1.63
C SER A 213 13.95 -18.74 -0.22
N GLN A 214 13.13 -17.73 0.09
CA GLN A 214 13.09 -17.10 1.41
C GLN A 214 12.66 -18.12 2.47
N SER A 215 11.58 -18.87 2.22
CA SER A 215 11.10 -19.90 3.14
C SER A 215 12.17 -20.96 3.44
N ASN A 216 12.90 -21.40 2.42
CA ASN A 216 14.00 -22.34 2.58
C ASN A 216 15.15 -21.74 3.41
N SER A 217 15.48 -20.46 3.21
CA SER A 217 16.52 -19.80 4.03
C SER A 217 16.14 -19.63 5.50
N LEU A 218 14.85 -19.72 5.84
CA LEU A 218 14.35 -19.60 7.22
C LEU A 218 14.24 -20.96 7.93
N ARG A 219 14.41 -22.08 7.22
CA ARG A 219 14.16 -23.43 7.75
C ARG A 219 15.45 -24.14 8.12
N THR A 220 15.40 -24.96 9.18
CA THR A 220 16.50 -25.86 9.54
C THR A 220 16.52 -27.13 8.68
N PHE A 221 15.40 -27.45 8.03
CA PHE A 221 15.12 -28.75 7.40
C PHE A 221 15.25 -29.96 8.34
N SER A 222 15.22 -29.73 9.66
CA SER A 222 15.30 -30.76 10.69
C SER A 222 14.12 -30.64 11.65
N GLY A 223 13.37 -31.72 11.83
CA GLY A 223 12.21 -31.77 12.73
C GLY A 223 11.10 -30.76 12.41
N GLY A 224 11.07 -30.21 11.19
CA GLY A 224 10.07 -29.22 10.78
C GLY A 224 10.27 -27.81 11.36
N ARG A 225 11.47 -27.48 11.87
CA ARG A 225 11.73 -26.22 12.57
C ARG A 225 12.16 -25.08 11.65
N LEU A 226 11.92 -23.85 12.12
CA LEU A 226 12.58 -22.65 11.63
C LEU A 226 13.94 -22.47 12.31
N LEU A 227 14.84 -21.72 11.67
CA LEU A 227 16.08 -21.27 12.28
C LEU A 227 15.75 -20.40 13.50
N ALA A 228 16.46 -20.64 14.59
CA ALA A 228 16.36 -19.86 15.82
C ALA A 228 17.76 -19.47 16.28
N VAL A 229 17.87 -18.32 16.94
CA VAL A 229 19.13 -17.85 17.53
C VAL A 229 19.13 -18.20 19.01
N ARG A 230 20.01 -19.11 19.42
CA ARG A 230 20.18 -19.42 20.85
C ARG A 230 20.80 -18.24 21.59
N ARG A 231 20.14 -17.81 22.67
CA ARG A 231 20.67 -16.82 23.62
C ARG A 231 20.68 -17.40 25.03
N ASN A 232 21.84 -17.39 25.68
CA ASN A 232 22.04 -17.92 27.05
C ASN A 232 21.57 -19.38 27.25
N GLY A 233 21.78 -20.24 26.25
CA GLY A 233 21.40 -21.65 26.31
C GLY A 233 19.92 -21.95 26.10
N MET A 234 19.09 -20.92 25.87
CA MET A 234 17.70 -21.07 25.43
C MET A 234 17.59 -20.76 23.94
N GLU A 235 16.82 -21.59 23.22
CA GLU A 235 16.42 -21.32 21.83
C GLU A 235 15.45 -20.14 21.75
#